data_AF-A0A358GSW5-F1
#
_entry.id   AF-A0A358GSW5-F1
#
_cell.length_a   1.000
_cell.length_b   1.000
_cell.length_c   1.000
_cell.angle_alpha   90.00
_cell.angle_beta   90.00
_cell.angle_gamma   90.00
#
_symmetry.space_group_name_H-M   'P 1'
#
loop_
_entity.id
_entity.type
_entity.pdbx_description
1 polymer ?
#
loop_
_entity_poly.entity_id
_entity_poly.type
_entity_poly.pdbx_seq_one_letter_code
_entity_poly.pdbx_strand_id
1 'polypeptide(L)'
;MGNPNNRRTLGLQEARQRLGLQPALVLPYARLLKTWRQGGTIADALQQCLRRRGTTHTNVAQWLSSSVSMSYANHDSVHGSINIPLIRMDAPGEEWEVERELLFLGAGSDTAQLKDGTSASMISAEQTLVLEQDWGRIHAPGQWFRGWKACLERIGREAREYWPNARFMNDPDDIAIMFDKRKCQQHLNSHGVQIPPMLPSSEPIRNAAELRIAMKTAGMNRVFVKLACGSGASGVVAYQINPRTGAEIAITTVGMEEVLGKTIFYNEGRMRRYTRTSEISALMDWLCAEGAQIERWMAKASLGSSVFDIRQLVAGGQAGHAVVRLSQTPITNLHLRNERLLPAEAGLDGQQMERVQTAAKAAMAAFPNSWSAGIDVMLSSGTEPRSYVLDVNPFGDLLYRVQHNGLGTYEWEMELLRKGPYNHA
;
A
#
# COMPACT_ATOMS: atom_id res chain seq x y z
N MET A 1 -7.55 -12.23 4.36
CA MET A 1 -7.20 -12.53 2.96
C MET A 1 -5.77 -12.07 2.77
N GLY A 2 -4.88 -12.96 2.35
CA GLY A 2 -3.44 -12.67 2.37
C GLY A 2 -2.61 -13.85 1.90
N ASN A 3 -1.30 -13.62 1.69
CA ASN A 3 -0.37 -14.66 1.27
C ASN A 3 -0.01 -15.55 2.48
N PRO A 4 -0.31 -16.87 2.43
CA PRO A 4 -0.02 -17.79 3.53
C PRO A 4 1.46 -17.78 3.87
N ASN A 5 1.78 -17.99 5.15
CA ASN A 5 3.16 -18.10 5.64
C ASN A 5 4.03 -16.84 5.47
N ASN A 6 3.49 -15.74 4.93
CA ASN A 6 4.19 -14.46 4.97
C ASN A 6 4.15 -13.88 6.40
N ARG A 7 5.02 -12.89 6.64
CA ARG A 7 5.21 -12.31 7.98
C ARG A 7 3.95 -11.60 8.52
N ARG A 8 3.07 -11.12 7.64
CA ARG A 8 1.80 -10.48 8.05
C ARG A 8 0.80 -11.50 8.56
N THR A 9 0.54 -12.51 7.76
CA THR A 9 -0.39 -13.59 8.11
C THR A 9 0.09 -14.33 9.35
N LEU A 10 1.39 -14.66 9.44
CA LEU A 10 1.95 -15.33 10.62
C LEU A 10 1.88 -14.44 11.87
N GLY A 11 2.31 -13.18 11.78
CA GLY A 11 2.30 -12.26 12.91
C GLY A 11 0.90 -12.03 13.47
N LEU A 12 -0.12 -11.96 12.61
CA LEU A 12 -1.51 -11.87 13.03
C LEU A 12 -1.97 -13.14 13.77
N GLN A 13 -1.64 -14.33 13.26
CA GLN A 13 -2.02 -15.59 13.92
C GLN A 13 -1.33 -15.74 15.27
N GLU A 14 -0.05 -15.40 15.38
CA GLU A 14 0.70 -15.39 16.64
C GLU A 14 0.08 -14.44 17.66
N ALA A 15 -0.26 -13.21 17.24
CA ALA A 15 -0.91 -12.23 18.11
C ALA A 15 -2.27 -12.74 18.62
N ARG A 16 -3.07 -13.35 17.75
CA ARG A 16 -4.35 -13.97 18.13
C ARG A 16 -4.13 -15.09 19.16
N GLN A 17 -3.17 -15.97 18.92
CA GLN A 17 -2.84 -17.05 19.85
C GLN A 17 -2.42 -16.53 21.22
N ARG A 18 -1.54 -15.52 21.29
CA ARG A 18 -1.07 -14.92 22.54
C ARG A 18 -2.20 -14.27 23.35
N LEU A 19 -3.22 -13.74 22.66
CA LEU A 19 -4.41 -13.16 23.28
C LEU A 19 -5.52 -14.18 23.56
N GLY A 20 -5.28 -15.48 23.32
CA GLY A 20 -6.28 -16.55 23.52
C GLY A 20 -7.44 -16.51 22.51
N LEU A 21 -7.26 -15.86 21.36
CA LEU A 21 -8.25 -15.79 20.30
C LEU A 21 -8.13 -17.00 19.37
N GLN A 22 -9.27 -17.46 18.84
CA GLN A 22 -9.29 -18.52 17.82
C GLN A 22 -8.48 -18.11 16.58
N PRO A 23 -7.75 -19.02 15.92
CA PRO A 23 -7.02 -18.71 14.70
C PRO A 23 -7.94 -18.11 13.63
N ALA A 24 -7.46 -17.09 12.91
CA ALA A 24 -8.21 -16.55 11.79
C ALA A 24 -8.24 -17.53 10.62
N LEU A 25 -9.33 -17.53 9.85
CA LEU A 25 -9.37 -18.26 8.58
C LEU A 25 -8.56 -17.49 7.52
N VAL A 26 -7.58 -18.16 6.91
CA VAL A 26 -6.75 -17.57 5.85
C VAL A 26 -7.29 -18.02 4.50
N LEU A 27 -7.75 -17.06 3.70
CA LEU A 27 -8.06 -17.24 2.29
C LEU A 27 -6.86 -16.73 1.45
N PRO A 28 -6.08 -17.62 0.81
CA PRO A 28 -4.93 -17.24 -0.02
C PRO A 28 -5.36 -16.48 -1.28
N TYR A 29 -4.68 -15.37 -1.62
CA TYR A 29 -4.97 -14.64 -2.86
C TYR A 29 -4.79 -15.51 -4.11
N ALA A 30 -3.70 -16.28 -4.15
CA ALA A 30 -3.39 -17.14 -5.29
C ALA A 30 -4.52 -18.14 -5.59
N ARG A 31 -5.14 -18.70 -4.54
CA ARG A 31 -6.31 -19.56 -4.67
C ARG A 31 -7.51 -18.80 -5.18
N LEU A 32 -7.85 -17.68 -4.54
CA LEU A 32 -9.01 -16.88 -4.90
C LEU A 32 -8.98 -16.47 -6.38
N LEU A 33 -7.85 -15.93 -6.83
CA LEU A 33 -7.65 -15.48 -8.20
C LEU A 33 -7.76 -16.63 -9.21
N LYS A 34 -7.16 -17.80 -8.91
CA LYS A 34 -7.30 -19.00 -9.74
C LYS A 34 -8.74 -19.50 -9.80
N THR A 35 -9.45 -19.53 -8.68
CA THR A 35 -10.87 -19.92 -8.63
C THR A 35 -11.71 -19.00 -9.50
N TRP A 36 -11.49 -17.69 -9.41
CA TRP A 36 -12.16 -16.71 -10.25
C TRP A 36 -11.84 -16.85 -11.74
N ARG A 37 -10.60 -17.12 -12.11
CA ARG A 37 -10.20 -17.39 -13.49
C ARG A 37 -10.89 -18.63 -14.07
N GLN A 38 -11.27 -19.59 -13.21
CA GLN A 38 -12.02 -20.79 -13.56
C GLN A 38 -13.55 -20.59 -13.50
N GLY A 39 -14.03 -19.36 -13.29
CA GLY A 39 -15.45 -19.04 -13.22
C GLY A 39 -16.11 -19.26 -11.86
N GLY A 40 -15.34 -19.64 -10.82
CA GLY A 40 -15.84 -19.78 -9.45
C GLY A 40 -15.96 -18.45 -8.71
N THR A 41 -16.28 -18.54 -7.42
CA THR A 41 -16.58 -17.41 -6.51
C THR A 41 -15.69 -17.44 -5.26
N ILE A 42 -15.74 -16.38 -4.45
CA ILE A 42 -15.09 -16.32 -3.14
C ILE A 42 -15.60 -17.41 -2.20
N ALA A 43 -16.88 -17.79 -2.30
CA ALA A 43 -17.49 -18.86 -1.51
C ALA A 43 -16.90 -20.22 -1.90
N ASP A 44 -16.70 -20.48 -3.20
CA ASP A 44 -16.04 -21.70 -3.69
C ASP A 44 -14.60 -21.79 -3.18
N ALA A 45 -13.85 -20.70 -3.29
CA ALA A 45 -12.47 -20.63 -2.81
C ALA A 45 -12.38 -20.89 -1.30
N LEU A 46 -13.33 -20.34 -0.53
CA LEU A 46 -13.43 -20.55 0.91
C LEU A 46 -13.77 -22.01 1.27
N GLN A 47 -14.75 -22.60 0.59
CA GLN A 47 -15.15 -23.99 0.82
C GLN A 47 -13.99 -24.95 0.54
N GLN A 48 -13.22 -24.70 -0.51
CA GLN A 48 -12.01 -25.48 -0.80
C GLN A 48 -10.93 -25.33 0.30
N CYS A 49 -10.84 -24.19 0.97
CA CYS A 49 -9.93 -24.00 2.11
C CYS A 49 -10.38 -24.82 3.33
N LEU A 50 -11.70 -24.85 3.61
CA LEU A 50 -12.26 -25.57 4.74
C LEU A 50 -12.15 -27.09 4.58
N ARG A 51 -12.42 -27.64 3.37
CA ARG A 51 -12.29 -29.09 3.11
C ARG A 51 -10.88 -29.62 3.37
N ARG A 52 -9.83 -28.83 3.07
CA ARG A 52 -8.43 -29.23 3.33
C ARG A 52 -8.05 -29.28 4.82
N ARG A 53 -8.80 -28.62 5.70
CA ARG A 53 -8.55 -28.66 7.16
C ARG A 53 -9.17 -29.88 7.85
N GLY A 54 -9.77 -30.81 7.11
CA GLY A 54 -10.39 -32.02 7.68
C GLY A 54 -11.69 -31.75 8.43
N THR A 55 -12.23 -30.53 8.37
CA THR A 55 -13.55 -30.22 8.92
C THR A 55 -14.64 -30.73 7.98
N THR A 56 -15.05 -31.99 8.15
CA THR A 56 -16.16 -32.60 7.41
C THR A 56 -17.55 -32.11 7.85
N HIS A 57 -17.65 -31.26 8.89
CA HIS A 57 -18.94 -30.84 9.45
C HIS A 57 -19.12 -29.33 9.72
N THR A 58 -18.24 -28.42 9.29
CA THR A 58 -18.61 -27.00 9.20
C THR A 58 -19.30 -26.76 7.87
N ASN A 59 -20.61 -27.01 7.87
CA ASN A 59 -21.45 -26.78 6.71
C ASN A 59 -21.44 -25.28 6.40
N VAL A 60 -20.87 -24.88 5.25
CA VAL A 60 -20.93 -23.48 4.77
C VAL A 60 -22.39 -23.02 4.65
N ALA A 61 -23.35 -23.96 4.57
CA ALA A 61 -24.77 -23.70 4.74
C ALA A 61 -25.12 -22.93 6.03
N GLN A 62 -24.43 -23.14 7.16
CA GLN A 62 -24.68 -22.37 8.39
C GLN A 62 -24.31 -20.88 8.26
N TRP A 63 -23.44 -20.52 7.32
CA TRP A 63 -23.08 -19.13 7.00
C TRP A 63 -23.90 -18.57 5.83
N LEU A 64 -24.41 -19.44 4.95
CA LEU A 64 -25.22 -19.08 3.76
C LEU A 64 -26.73 -19.10 4.03
N SER A 65 -27.19 -19.77 5.09
CA SER A 65 -28.59 -19.85 5.49
C SER A 65 -28.74 -19.57 6.98
N SER A 66 -29.14 -18.36 7.32
CA SER A 66 -29.76 -18.10 8.63
C SER A 66 -30.88 -17.07 8.51
N SER A 67 -32.00 -17.54 7.97
CA SER A 67 -33.32 -17.05 8.34
C SER A 67 -33.97 -18.06 9.30
N VAL A 68 -33.99 -17.70 10.59
CA VAL A 68 -34.90 -18.17 11.66
C VAL A 68 -34.57 -19.47 12.44
N SER A 69 -34.51 -19.27 13.77
CA SER A 69 -34.64 -20.12 14.97
C SER A 69 -34.50 -21.66 14.94
N MET A 70 -33.68 -22.19 15.86
CA MET A 70 -34.15 -23.13 16.89
C MET A 70 -33.12 -23.33 18.02
N SER A 71 -33.65 -23.44 19.23
CA SER A 71 -32.99 -23.61 20.53
C SER A 71 -32.33 -24.97 20.71
N TYR A 72 -31.13 -25.02 21.29
CA TYR A 72 -30.76 -26.00 22.33
C TYR A 72 -29.68 -25.41 23.24
N ALA A 73 -29.89 -25.58 24.54
CA ALA A 73 -29.06 -25.08 25.62
C ALA A 73 -27.80 -25.92 25.79
N ASN A 74 -26.65 -25.27 25.84
CA ASN A 74 -25.57 -25.55 26.78
C ASN A 74 -24.63 -24.35 26.86
N HIS A 75 -24.23 -24.04 28.09
CA HIS A 75 -23.59 -22.80 28.52
C HIS A 75 -22.18 -22.62 27.94
N ASP A 76 -22.04 -21.77 26.93
CA ASP A 76 -20.83 -21.00 26.58
C ASP A 76 -21.14 -19.86 25.56
N SER A 77 -22.37 -19.34 25.60
CA SER A 77 -22.86 -18.33 24.65
C SER A 77 -22.79 -16.93 25.23
N VAL A 78 -21.79 -16.16 24.83
CA VAL A 78 -21.95 -14.71 24.67
C VAL A 78 -23.09 -14.52 23.64
N HIS A 79 -24.11 -13.76 24.04
CA HIS A 79 -25.33 -13.49 23.29
C HIS A 79 -25.21 -13.44 21.75
N GLY A 80 -25.96 -14.30 21.07
CA GLY A 80 -26.83 -13.91 19.95
C GLY A 80 -26.26 -13.13 18.75
N SER A 81 -24.98 -13.22 18.42
CA SER A 81 -24.45 -12.64 17.19
C SER A 81 -24.41 -13.68 16.08
N ILE A 82 -25.17 -13.47 15.00
CA ILE A 82 -24.80 -13.96 13.67
C ILE A 82 -23.30 -13.69 13.54
N ASN A 83 -22.46 -14.70 13.26
CA ASN A 83 -21.02 -14.51 13.12
C ASN A 83 -20.77 -13.63 11.89
N ILE A 84 -20.80 -12.32 12.09
CA ILE A 84 -20.50 -11.33 11.07
C ILE A 84 -19.00 -11.42 10.80
N PRO A 85 -18.56 -11.83 9.60
CA PRO A 85 -17.13 -11.93 9.33
C PRO A 85 -16.52 -10.52 9.30
N LEU A 86 -15.43 -10.35 10.05
CA LEU A 86 -14.51 -9.23 9.86
C LEU A 86 -13.42 -9.66 8.86
N ILE A 87 -13.44 -9.06 7.68
CA ILE A 87 -12.53 -9.35 6.58
C ILE A 87 -11.37 -8.37 6.63
N ARG A 88 -10.19 -8.89 6.93
CA ARG A 88 -8.92 -8.18 6.76
C ARG A 88 -8.29 -8.57 5.42
N MET A 89 -7.84 -7.59 4.64
CA MET A 89 -7.04 -7.79 3.44
C MET A 89 -5.61 -7.36 3.72
N ASP A 90 -4.64 -8.20 3.39
CA ASP A 90 -3.21 -7.86 3.47
C ASP A 90 -2.65 -7.51 2.10
N ALA A 91 -1.41 -7.00 2.06
CA ALA A 91 -0.70 -6.70 0.82
C ALA A 91 -0.61 -7.94 -0.10
N PRO A 92 -0.88 -7.79 -1.41
CA PRO A 92 -0.86 -8.92 -2.36
C PRO A 92 0.54 -9.32 -2.84
N GLY A 93 1.57 -8.52 -2.57
CA GLY A 93 2.94 -8.74 -3.05
C GLY A 93 3.69 -9.90 -2.37
N GLU A 94 4.94 -10.11 -2.77
CA GLU A 94 5.87 -11.16 -2.29
C GLU A 94 5.60 -12.58 -2.84
N GLU A 95 4.48 -12.80 -3.56
CA GLU A 95 4.14 -14.08 -4.19
C GLU A 95 3.99 -13.93 -5.70
N TRP A 96 4.87 -14.57 -6.47
CA TRP A 96 4.88 -14.47 -7.94
C TRP A 96 3.56 -14.92 -8.57
N GLU A 97 2.97 -16.00 -8.05
CA GLU A 97 1.70 -16.51 -8.58
C GLU A 97 0.58 -15.47 -8.44
N VAL A 98 0.56 -14.70 -7.35
CA VAL A 98 -0.41 -13.64 -7.14
C VAL A 98 -0.15 -12.49 -8.10
N GLU A 99 1.11 -12.08 -8.26
CA GLU A 99 1.50 -11.03 -9.20
C GLU A 99 1.07 -11.34 -10.64
N ARG A 100 1.32 -12.59 -11.08
CA ARG A 100 0.92 -13.06 -12.40
C ARG A 100 -0.60 -13.08 -12.61
N GLU A 101 -1.36 -13.56 -11.63
CA GLU A 101 -2.82 -13.60 -11.74
C GLU A 101 -3.45 -12.20 -11.67
N LEU A 102 -2.83 -11.24 -10.96
CA LEU A 102 -3.23 -9.84 -11.01
C LEU A 102 -2.93 -9.20 -12.38
N LEU A 103 -1.77 -9.48 -12.97
CA LEU A 103 -1.49 -9.06 -14.35
C LEU A 103 -2.52 -9.62 -15.33
N PHE A 104 -2.88 -10.90 -15.20
CA PHE A 104 -3.94 -11.54 -16.00
C PHE A 104 -5.28 -10.82 -15.85
N LEU A 105 -5.72 -10.58 -14.62
CA LEU A 105 -6.97 -9.88 -14.33
C LEU A 105 -6.99 -8.44 -14.89
N GLY A 106 -5.85 -7.76 -14.82
CA GLY A 106 -5.66 -6.42 -15.36
C GLY A 106 -5.60 -6.34 -16.88
N ALA A 107 -5.37 -7.46 -17.58
CA ALA A 107 -5.42 -7.56 -19.03
C ALA A 107 -6.86 -7.65 -19.56
N GLY A 108 -7.76 -8.31 -18.81
CA GLY A 108 -9.16 -8.51 -19.19
C GLY A 108 -10.13 -7.42 -18.70
N SER A 109 -9.67 -6.49 -17.87
CA SER A 109 -10.48 -5.38 -17.38
C SER A 109 -10.61 -4.30 -18.47
N ASP A 110 -11.81 -3.74 -18.66
CA ASP A 110 -12.17 -2.83 -19.76
C ASP A 110 -11.14 -1.71 -19.96
N THR A 111 -10.50 -1.71 -21.13
CA THR A 111 -9.47 -0.74 -21.53
C THR A 111 -10.06 0.62 -21.90
N ALA A 112 -11.38 0.76 -21.98
CA ALA A 112 -12.07 2.03 -22.25
C ALA A 112 -11.81 3.12 -21.17
N GLN A 113 -11.29 2.75 -19.99
CA GLN A 113 -10.92 3.66 -18.90
C GLN A 113 -9.44 4.11 -18.91
N LEU A 114 -8.70 3.99 -20.02
CA LEU A 114 -7.33 4.56 -20.15
C LEU A 114 -7.27 6.11 -20.08
N LYS A 115 -8.34 6.78 -19.65
CA LYS A 115 -8.41 8.24 -19.44
C LYS A 115 -7.49 8.74 -18.32
N ASP A 116 -7.10 7.86 -17.39
CA ASP A 116 -6.19 8.19 -16.27
C ASP A 116 -4.70 8.18 -16.68
N GLY A 117 -4.42 7.99 -17.97
CA GLY A 117 -3.09 8.30 -18.49
C GLY A 117 -2.00 7.26 -18.26
N THR A 118 -2.39 6.02 -17.95
CA THR A 118 -1.48 4.88 -17.82
C THR A 118 -1.44 4.12 -19.16
N SER A 119 -0.52 4.46 -20.06
CA SER A 119 -0.44 3.87 -21.41
C SER A 119 0.80 3.01 -21.64
N ALA A 120 1.64 2.80 -20.62
CA ALA A 120 2.83 1.98 -20.75
C ALA A 120 2.50 0.48 -20.83
N SER A 121 3.48 -0.26 -21.36
CA SER A 121 3.44 -1.64 -21.90
C SER A 121 2.32 -2.55 -21.35
N MET A 122 1.51 -3.10 -22.26
CA MET A 122 0.48 -4.08 -21.94
C MET A 122 0.95 -5.50 -22.27
N ILE A 123 0.74 -6.43 -21.35
CA ILE A 123 0.98 -7.87 -21.51
C ILE A 123 -0.39 -8.53 -21.71
N SER A 124 -0.58 -9.29 -22.80
CA SER A 124 -1.87 -9.94 -23.05
C SER A 124 -2.20 -10.97 -21.97
N ALA A 125 -3.47 -11.29 -21.79
CA ALA A 125 -3.89 -12.29 -20.81
C ALA A 125 -3.16 -13.64 -21.02
N GLU A 126 -3.03 -14.08 -22.27
CA GLU A 126 -2.33 -15.31 -22.63
C GLU A 126 -0.83 -15.23 -22.28
N GLN A 127 -0.19 -14.10 -22.59
CA GLN A 127 1.22 -13.87 -22.28
C GLN A 127 1.48 -13.86 -20.78
N THR A 128 0.56 -13.30 -19.97
CA THR A 128 0.74 -13.27 -18.51
C THR A 128 0.84 -14.68 -17.92
N LEU A 129 0.09 -15.66 -18.45
CA LEU A 129 0.07 -17.03 -17.92
C LEU A 129 1.38 -17.78 -18.12
N VAL A 130 2.17 -17.41 -19.14
CA VAL A 130 3.47 -18.01 -19.46
C VAL A 130 4.66 -17.20 -18.94
N LEU A 131 4.41 -16.08 -18.25
CA LEU A 131 5.50 -15.34 -17.61
C LEU A 131 6.18 -16.21 -16.53
N GLU A 132 7.50 -16.17 -16.54
CA GLU A 132 8.36 -16.74 -15.51
C GLU A 132 8.73 -15.67 -14.49
N GLN A 133 9.07 -16.12 -13.28
CA GLN A 133 9.48 -15.22 -12.22
C GLN A 133 10.84 -14.60 -12.55
N ASP A 134 10.89 -13.28 -12.58
CA ASP A 134 12.11 -12.50 -12.73
C ASP A 134 12.27 -11.55 -11.54
N TRP A 135 13.24 -11.82 -10.67
CA TRP A 135 13.34 -11.16 -9.37
C TRP A 135 13.67 -9.68 -9.52
N GLY A 136 12.79 -8.85 -8.95
CA GLY A 136 12.93 -7.39 -8.99
C GLY A 136 12.40 -6.76 -10.26
N ARG A 137 12.04 -7.53 -11.30
CA ARG A 137 11.46 -6.96 -12.52
C ARG A 137 10.15 -6.24 -12.23
N ILE A 138 9.98 -5.07 -12.81
CA ILE A 138 8.75 -4.28 -12.70
C ILE A 138 7.88 -4.54 -13.92
N HIS A 139 6.88 -5.40 -13.77
CA HIS A 139 5.96 -5.77 -14.84
C HIS A 139 4.75 -4.84 -14.90
N ALA A 140 4.61 -4.11 -16.02
CA ALA A 140 3.41 -3.35 -16.41
C ALA A 140 2.62 -2.74 -15.21
N PRO A 141 3.20 -1.82 -14.41
CA PRO A 141 2.60 -1.31 -13.18
C PRO A 141 1.14 -0.90 -13.28
N GLY A 142 0.78 -0.16 -14.34
CA GLY A 142 -0.61 0.23 -14.58
C GLY A 142 -1.54 -0.96 -14.80
N GLN A 143 -1.11 -1.98 -15.55
CA GLN A 143 -1.88 -3.21 -15.74
C GLN A 143 -2.02 -4.01 -14.45
N TRP A 144 -0.93 -4.20 -13.72
CA TRP A 144 -0.95 -4.89 -12.43
C TRP A 144 -1.95 -4.21 -11.48
N PHE A 145 -1.93 -2.88 -11.41
CA PHE A 145 -2.83 -2.13 -10.56
C PHE A 145 -4.30 -2.22 -10.99
N ARG A 146 -4.59 -2.23 -12.31
CA ARG A 146 -5.96 -2.51 -12.79
C ARG A 146 -6.46 -3.87 -12.30
N GLY A 147 -5.60 -4.89 -12.35
CA GLY A 147 -5.91 -6.21 -11.81
C GLY A 147 -6.16 -6.18 -10.31
N TRP A 148 -5.33 -5.45 -9.55
CA TRP A 148 -5.53 -5.28 -8.12
C TRP A 148 -6.84 -4.57 -7.78
N LYS A 149 -7.19 -3.50 -8.50
CA LYS A 149 -8.47 -2.79 -8.34
C LYS A 149 -9.65 -3.71 -8.67
N ALA A 150 -9.62 -4.41 -9.79
CA ALA A 150 -10.66 -5.38 -10.17
C ALA A 150 -10.80 -6.50 -9.13
N CYS A 151 -9.68 -6.92 -8.52
CA CYS A 151 -9.68 -7.87 -7.41
C CYS A 151 -10.43 -7.28 -6.20
N LEU A 152 -10.05 -6.10 -5.72
CA LEU A 152 -10.70 -5.42 -4.59
C LEU A 152 -12.21 -5.21 -4.82
N GLU A 153 -12.59 -4.70 -5.98
CA GLU A 153 -13.99 -4.50 -6.38
C GLU A 153 -14.77 -5.82 -6.32
N ARG A 154 -14.18 -6.91 -6.85
CA ARG A 154 -14.81 -8.23 -6.84
C ARG A 154 -14.88 -8.82 -5.42
N ILE A 155 -13.86 -8.63 -4.58
CA ILE A 155 -13.91 -9.01 -3.15
C ILE A 155 -15.08 -8.28 -2.48
N GLY A 156 -15.17 -6.96 -2.64
CA GLY A 156 -16.22 -6.14 -2.04
C GLY A 156 -17.61 -6.59 -2.48
N ARG A 157 -17.82 -6.77 -3.78
CA ARG A 157 -19.09 -7.24 -4.35
C ARG A 157 -19.48 -8.62 -3.85
N GLU A 158 -18.63 -9.63 -4.01
CA GLU A 158 -18.97 -11.00 -3.63
C GLU A 158 -19.10 -11.15 -2.12
N ALA A 159 -18.29 -10.45 -1.31
CA ALA A 159 -18.45 -10.48 0.14
C ALA A 159 -19.82 -9.94 0.57
N ARG A 160 -20.30 -8.83 -0.03
CA ARG A 160 -21.64 -8.28 0.26
C ARG A 160 -22.77 -9.20 -0.22
N GLU A 161 -22.55 -9.93 -1.32
CA GLU A 161 -23.51 -10.90 -1.85
C GLU A 161 -23.65 -12.13 -0.95
N TYR A 162 -22.54 -12.76 -0.58
CA TYR A 162 -22.55 -14.00 0.22
C TYR A 162 -22.66 -13.76 1.72
N TRP A 163 -22.20 -12.61 2.20
CA TRP A 163 -22.19 -12.23 3.62
C TRP A 163 -22.64 -10.77 3.78
N PRO A 164 -23.95 -10.47 3.70
CA PRO A 164 -24.47 -9.09 3.68
C PRO A 164 -24.06 -8.20 4.85
N ASN A 165 -23.79 -8.82 6.01
CA ASN A 165 -23.36 -8.10 7.21
C ASN A 165 -21.84 -8.02 7.36
N ALA A 166 -21.06 -8.61 6.45
CA ALA A 166 -19.60 -8.63 6.53
C ALA A 166 -19.03 -7.23 6.69
N ARG A 167 -18.01 -7.12 7.54
CA ARG A 167 -17.30 -5.86 7.79
C ARG A 167 -15.91 -5.99 7.23
N PHE A 168 -15.37 -4.91 6.70
CA PHE A 168 -13.98 -4.86 6.26
C PHE A 168 -13.13 -4.14 7.29
N MET A 169 -11.92 -4.63 7.54
CA MET A 169 -10.93 -3.93 8.37
C MET A 169 -10.55 -2.60 7.70
N ASN A 170 -10.25 -2.66 6.40
CA ASN A 170 -10.12 -1.50 5.54
C ASN A 170 -11.01 -1.75 4.32
N ASP A 171 -11.84 -0.78 3.96
CA ASP A 171 -12.77 -0.93 2.83
C ASP A 171 -12.00 -1.14 1.50
N PRO A 172 -12.45 -2.04 0.61
CA PRO A 172 -11.77 -2.27 -0.67
C PRO A 172 -11.60 -1.02 -1.53
N ASP A 173 -12.56 -0.10 -1.54
CA ASP A 173 -12.51 1.12 -2.34
C ASP A 173 -11.49 2.11 -1.74
N ASP A 174 -11.46 2.24 -0.41
CA ASP A 174 -10.45 3.04 0.29
C ASP A 174 -9.03 2.48 0.04
N ILE A 175 -8.84 1.16 0.10
CA ILE A 175 -7.55 0.52 -0.21
C ILE A 175 -7.11 0.89 -1.63
N ALA A 176 -8.03 0.86 -2.60
CA ALA A 176 -7.72 1.23 -3.98
C ALA A 176 -7.26 2.69 -4.09
N ILE A 177 -7.89 3.61 -3.35
CA ILE A 177 -7.47 5.02 -3.30
C ILE A 177 -6.11 5.16 -2.65
N MET A 178 -5.87 4.55 -1.47
CA MET A 178 -4.59 4.62 -0.76
C MET A 178 -3.43 4.07 -1.60
N PHE A 179 -3.68 3.11 -2.48
CA PHE A 179 -2.64 2.48 -3.31
C PHE A 179 -2.25 3.32 -4.54
N ASP A 180 -3.17 4.09 -5.12
CA ASP A 180 -2.87 5.06 -6.20
C ASP A 180 -2.42 6.39 -5.58
N LYS A 181 -1.11 6.67 -5.61
CA LYS A 181 -0.51 7.86 -4.98
C LYS A 181 -1.10 9.17 -5.50
N ARG A 182 -1.57 9.22 -6.74
CA ARG A 182 -2.18 10.44 -7.28
C ARG A 182 -3.52 10.69 -6.61
N LYS A 183 -4.38 9.66 -6.60
CA LYS A 183 -5.72 9.72 -6.02
C LYS A 183 -5.63 9.90 -4.52
N CYS A 184 -4.74 9.17 -3.85
CA CYS A 184 -4.47 9.33 -2.42
C CYS A 184 -4.07 10.77 -2.07
N GLN A 185 -3.08 11.34 -2.76
CA GLN A 185 -2.61 12.71 -2.49
C GLN A 185 -3.71 13.75 -2.76
N GLN A 186 -4.46 13.61 -3.85
CA GLN A 186 -5.62 14.48 -4.15
C GLN A 186 -6.70 14.37 -3.07
N HIS A 187 -7.01 13.15 -2.63
CA HIS A 187 -8.00 12.87 -1.59
C HIS A 187 -7.59 13.44 -0.22
N LEU A 188 -6.33 13.28 0.17
CA LEU A 188 -5.80 13.88 1.40
C LEU A 188 -5.89 15.41 1.35
N ASN A 189 -5.49 16.01 0.24
CA ASN A 189 -5.52 17.46 0.08
C ASN A 189 -6.96 18.02 0.11
N SER A 190 -7.94 17.32 -0.48
CA SER A 190 -9.35 17.74 -0.43
C SER A 190 -9.95 17.66 0.98
N HIS A 191 -9.37 16.85 1.86
CA HIS A 191 -9.71 16.75 3.29
C HIS A 191 -8.85 17.66 4.19
N GLY A 192 -8.08 18.59 3.61
CA GLY A 192 -7.27 19.55 4.35
C GLY A 192 -6.01 18.97 4.99
N VAL A 193 -5.63 17.74 4.65
CA VAL A 193 -4.38 17.13 5.11
C VAL A 193 -3.20 17.77 4.37
N GLN A 194 -2.20 18.22 5.12
CA GLN A 194 -1.00 18.82 4.52
C GLN A 194 -0.16 17.76 3.81
N ILE A 195 0.04 17.96 2.53
CA ILE A 195 0.87 17.12 1.66
C ILE A 195 1.98 17.94 1.00
N PRO A 196 3.07 17.33 0.50
CA PRO A 196 4.05 18.03 -0.31
C PRO A 196 3.37 18.70 -1.52
N PRO A 197 3.74 19.96 -1.87
CA PRO A 197 3.16 20.64 -3.02
C PRO A 197 3.32 19.82 -4.29
N MET A 198 2.22 19.50 -4.98
CA MET A 198 2.26 18.82 -6.28
C MET A 198 2.84 19.74 -7.35
N LEU A 199 3.50 19.16 -8.36
CA LEU A 199 3.92 19.92 -9.54
C LEU A 199 2.65 20.35 -10.31
N PRO A 200 2.39 21.67 -10.50
CA PRO A 200 1.20 22.12 -11.19
C PRO A 200 1.23 21.72 -12.66
N SER A 201 0.14 21.14 -13.15
CA SER A 201 -0.08 20.86 -14.56
C SER A 201 -1.58 20.84 -14.86
N SER A 202 -1.98 21.34 -16.03
CA SER A 202 -3.37 21.27 -16.51
C SER A 202 -3.72 19.89 -17.08
N GLU A 203 -2.72 19.19 -17.61
CA GLU A 203 -2.84 17.85 -18.21
C GLU A 203 -1.83 16.90 -17.56
N PRO A 204 -2.07 15.57 -17.57
CA PRO A 204 -1.09 14.65 -17.02
C PRO A 204 0.22 14.66 -17.83
N ILE A 205 1.35 14.79 -17.14
CA ILE A 205 2.69 14.80 -17.74
C ILE A 205 3.00 13.40 -18.28
N ARG A 206 3.36 13.31 -19.57
CA ARG A 206 3.53 12.03 -20.31
C ARG A 206 4.96 11.60 -20.53
N ASN A 207 5.91 12.53 -20.45
CA ASN A 207 7.30 12.28 -20.79
C ASN A 207 8.25 13.26 -20.10
N ALA A 208 9.54 12.99 -20.24
CA ALA A 208 10.62 13.78 -19.66
C ALA A 208 10.63 15.23 -20.18
N ALA A 209 10.28 15.47 -21.45
CA ALA A 209 10.27 16.81 -22.02
C ALA A 209 9.18 17.68 -21.37
N GLU A 210 7.95 17.16 -21.27
CA GLU A 210 6.84 17.80 -20.57
C GLU A 210 7.16 18.03 -19.09
N LEU A 211 7.77 17.05 -18.41
CA LEU A 211 8.20 17.18 -17.02
C LEU A 211 9.16 18.37 -16.84
N ARG A 212 10.19 18.47 -17.70
CA ARG A 212 11.16 19.58 -17.64
C ARG A 212 10.49 20.94 -17.87
N ILE A 213 9.55 21.02 -18.82
CA ILE A 213 8.78 22.24 -19.10
C ILE A 213 7.95 22.62 -17.87
N ALA A 214 7.18 21.68 -17.30
CA ALA A 214 6.35 21.92 -16.13
C ALA A 214 7.20 22.37 -14.92
N MET A 215 8.33 21.71 -14.66
CA MET A 215 9.28 22.10 -13.62
C MET A 215 9.81 23.53 -13.81
N LYS A 216 10.21 23.88 -15.04
CA LYS A 216 10.71 25.22 -15.38
C LYS A 216 9.62 26.28 -15.17
N THR A 217 8.42 26.04 -15.67
CA THR A 217 7.27 26.96 -15.54
C THR A 217 6.90 27.18 -14.07
N ALA A 218 6.93 26.14 -13.25
CA ALA A 218 6.62 26.21 -11.83
C ALA A 218 7.80 26.71 -10.95
N GLY A 219 8.99 26.92 -11.53
CA GLY A 219 10.22 27.21 -10.77
C GLY A 219 10.63 26.07 -9.82
N MET A 220 10.16 24.84 -10.06
CA MET A 220 10.42 23.67 -9.22
C MET A 220 11.59 22.86 -9.77
N ASN A 221 12.80 23.21 -9.35
CA ASN A 221 14.03 22.57 -9.84
C ASN A 221 14.34 21.19 -9.21
N ARG A 222 13.56 20.77 -8.21
CA ARG A 222 13.74 19.51 -7.47
C ARG A 222 12.36 18.89 -7.19
N VAL A 223 12.15 17.67 -7.66
CA VAL A 223 10.89 16.94 -7.52
C VAL A 223 11.13 15.48 -7.14
N PHE A 224 10.18 14.88 -6.46
CA PHE A 224 10.04 13.44 -6.44
C PHE A 224 9.10 13.03 -7.58
N VAL A 225 9.52 12.08 -8.41
CA VAL A 225 8.70 11.41 -9.42
C VAL A 225 8.49 9.99 -8.95
N LYS A 226 7.24 9.60 -8.71
CA LYS A 226 6.87 8.29 -8.16
C LYS A 226 5.94 7.58 -9.13
N LEU A 227 6.13 6.28 -9.36
CA LEU A 227 5.06 5.46 -9.96
C LEU A 227 3.75 5.71 -9.21
N ALA A 228 2.66 5.92 -9.94
CA ALA A 228 1.34 6.10 -9.31
C ALA A 228 1.00 4.94 -8.39
N CYS A 229 1.19 3.72 -8.90
CA CYS A 229 0.78 2.50 -8.24
C CYS A 229 2.01 1.62 -8.07
N GLY A 230 2.38 1.35 -6.81
CA GLY A 230 3.59 0.62 -6.48
C GLY A 230 3.87 0.68 -4.98
N SER A 231 4.64 -0.29 -4.49
CA SER A 231 5.04 -0.39 -3.08
C SER A 231 6.55 -0.52 -2.96
N GLY A 232 7.07 -0.36 -1.74
CA GLY A 232 8.47 -0.65 -1.43
C GLY A 232 9.51 0.21 -2.17
N ALA A 233 9.19 1.48 -2.42
CA ALA A 233 10.00 2.40 -3.23
C ALA A 233 10.22 1.98 -4.69
N SER A 234 9.44 1.03 -5.20
CA SER A 234 9.47 0.71 -6.62
C SER A 234 9.09 1.96 -7.43
N GLY A 235 9.99 2.43 -8.29
CA GLY A 235 9.72 3.57 -9.15
C GLY A 235 9.71 4.94 -8.47
N VAL A 236 10.48 5.15 -7.40
CA VAL A 236 10.65 6.47 -6.76
C VAL A 236 11.97 7.11 -7.20
N VAL A 237 11.90 8.33 -7.74
CA VAL A 237 13.05 9.10 -8.20
C VAL A 237 13.10 10.47 -7.53
N ALA A 238 14.19 10.77 -6.83
CA ALA A 238 14.54 12.13 -6.46
C ALA A 238 15.26 12.79 -7.65
N TYR A 239 14.53 13.62 -8.38
CA TYR A 239 15.01 14.28 -9.60
C TYR A 239 15.32 15.75 -9.34
N GLN A 240 16.45 16.21 -9.89
CA GLN A 240 16.82 17.61 -9.85
C GLN A 240 17.50 18.06 -11.14
N ILE A 241 17.27 19.33 -11.47
CA ILE A 241 17.89 20.02 -12.60
C ILE A 241 18.55 21.26 -12.06
N ASN A 242 19.81 21.50 -12.42
CA ASN A 242 20.48 22.75 -12.13
C ASN A 242 19.91 23.85 -13.07
N PRO A 243 19.24 24.89 -12.56
CA PRO A 243 18.59 25.89 -13.41
C PRO A 243 19.56 26.73 -14.25
N ARG A 244 20.85 26.77 -13.89
CA ARG A 244 21.90 27.54 -14.58
C ARG A 244 22.64 26.72 -15.62
N THR A 245 23.00 25.48 -15.31
CA THR A 245 23.81 24.64 -16.20
C THR A 245 23.00 23.62 -16.98
N GLY A 246 21.74 23.39 -16.61
CA GLY A 246 20.91 22.30 -17.15
C GLY A 246 21.34 20.91 -16.68
N ALA A 247 22.36 20.78 -15.82
CA ALA A 247 22.84 19.49 -15.34
C ALA A 247 21.76 18.75 -14.54
N GLU A 248 21.55 17.48 -14.87
CA GLU A 248 20.50 16.64 -14.31
C GLU A 248 21.06 15.57 -13.38
N ILE A 249 20.35 15.29 -12.29
CA ILE A 249 20.64 14.18 -11.39
C ILE A 249 19.33 13.48 -11.03
N ALA A 250 19.29 12.17 -11.20
CA ALA A 250 18.23 11.30 -10.71
C ALA A 250 18.79 10.28 -9.72
N ILE A 251 18.27 10.28 -8.50
CA ILE A 251 18.61 9.30 -7.45
C ILE A 251 17.38 8.41 -7.26
N THR A 252 17.54 7.10 -7.44
CA THR A 252 16.41 6.14 -7.51
C THR A 252 16.83 4.75 -7.05
N THR A 253 15.88 3.83 -6.86
CA THR A 253 16.14 2.38 -6.76
C THR A 253 15.88 1.63 -8.06
N VAL A 254 15.44 2.33 -9.10
CA VAL A 254 15.15 1.74 -10.40
C VAL A 254 16.46 1.45 -11.14
N GLY A 255 16.68 0.17 -11.44
CA GLY A 255 17.67 -0.28 -12.42
C GLY A 255 17.06 -0.33 -13.81
N MET A 256 17.90 -0.17 -14.83
CA MET A 256 17.53 -0.23 -16.25
C MET A 256 18.49 -1.16 -16.97
N GLU A 257 17.94 -2.08 -17.76
CA GLU A 257 18.70 -2.99 -18.64
C GLU A 257 18.13 -2.93 -20.05
N GLU A 258 19.00 -2.88 -21.07
CA GLU A 258 18.59 -2.93 -22.47
C GLU A 258 18.54 -4.38 -22.96
N VAL A 259 17.34 -4.87 -23.27
CA VAL A 259 17.12 -6.22 -23.79
C VAL A 259 16.38 -6.14 -25.10
N LEU A 260 16.99 -6.61 -26.20
CA LEU A 260 16.40 -6.61 -27.55
C LEU A 260 15.85 -5.23 -27.97
N GLY A 261 16.58 -4.15 -27.62
CA GLY A 261 16.20 -2.77 -27.95
C GLY A 261 15.05 -2.21 -27.11
N LYS A 262 14.71 -2.84 -25.98
CA LYS A 262 13.75 -2.34 -25.00
C LYS A 262 14.41 -2.19 -23.64
N THR A 263 14.14 -1.08 -22.98
CA THR A 263 14.52 -0.87 -21.59
C THR A 263 13.62 -1.68 -20.67
N ILE A 264 14.21 -2.53 -19.85
CA ILE A 264 13.56 -3.30 -18.79
C ILE A 264 13.90 -2.65 -17.45
N PHE A 265 12.89 -2.46 -16.60
CA PHE A 265 13.01 -1.78 -15.31
C PHE A 265 12.97 -2.77 -14.16
N TYR A 266 13.86 -2.58 -13.19
CA TYR A 266 13.99 -3.41 -12.00
C TYR A 266 13.93 -2.57 -10.73
N ASN A 267 13.30 -3.08 -9.67
CA ASN A 267 13.49 -2.59 -8.31
C ASN A 267 14.74 -3.25 -7.72
N GLU A 268 15.87 -2.56 -7.78
CA GLU A 268 17.17 -3.12 -7.39
C GLU A 268 17.40 -3.20 -5.87
N GLY A 269 16.51 -2.62 -5.06
CA GLY A 269 16.67 -2.57 -3.60
C GLY A 269 17.88 -1.78 -3.09
N ARG A 270 18.70 -1.23 -3.99
CA ARG A 270 19.84 -0.34 -3.72
C ARG A 270 19.72 0.95 -4.52
N MET A 271 20.37 1.99 -4.02
CA MET A 271 20.37 3.30 -4.66
C MET A 271 21.21 3.31 -5.95
N ARG A 272 20.65 3.90 -6.99
CA ARG A 272 21.27 4.24 -8.27
C ARG A 272 21.30 5.75 -8.43
N ARG A 273 22.29 6.23 -9.16
CA ARG A 273 22.46 7.64 -9.51
C ARG A 273 22.69 7.75 -11.02
N TYR A 274 21.76 8.40 -11.71
CA TYR A 274 21.88 8.71 -13.13
C TYR A 274 22.18 10.20 -13.31
N THR A 275 23.10 10.51 -14.21
CA THR A 275 23.47 11.89 -14.57
C THR A 275 23.48 12.13 -16.08
N ARG A 276 23.31 11.09 -16.90
CA ARG A 276 23.20 11.23 -18.36
C ARG A 276 21.76 11.53 -18.72
N THR A 277 21.54 12.60 -19.50
CA THR A 277 20.20 13.02 -19.94
C THR A 277 19.44 11.91 -20.68
N SER A 278 20.11 11.06 -21.46
CA SER A 278 19.44 9.95 -22.16
C SER A 278 18.86 8.91 -21.22
N GLU A 279 19.61 8.49 -20.19
CA GLU A 279 19.13 7.54 -19.17
C GLU A 279 18.01 8.14 -18.33
N ILE A 280 18.17 9.41 -17.93
CA ILE A 280 17.15 10.11 -17.15
C ILE A 280 15.88 10.27 -17.97
N SER A 281 15.97 10.62 -19.26
CA SER A 281 14.81 10.70 -20.14
C SER A 281 14.10 9.36 -20.26
N ALA A 282 14.81 8.25 -20.53
CA ALA A 282 14.19 6.92 -20.61
C ALA A 282 13.44 6.54 -19.32
N LEU A 283 14.03 6.80 -18.15
CA LEU A 283 13.40 6.57 -16.86
C LEU A 283 12.14 7.44 -16.66
N MET A 284 12.23 8.73 -16.97
CA MET A 284 11.11 9.66 -16.80
C MET A 284 10.00 9.43 -17.81
N ASP A 285 10.31 9.06 -19.05
CA ASP A 285 9.35 8.70 -20.08
C ASP A 285 8.51 7.51 -19.63
N TRP A 286 9.15 6.46 -19.11
CA TRP A 286 8.44 5.32 -18.56
C TRP A 286 7.57 5.69 -17.35
N LEU A 287 8.12 6.39 -16.35
CA LEU A 287 7.37 6.78 -15.15
C LEU A 287 6.16 7.66 -15.49
N CYS A 288 6.34 8.65 -16.37
CA CYS A 288 5.27 9.57 -16.76
C CYS A 288 4.20 8.85 -17.61
N ALA A 289 4.59 7.91 -18.48
CA ALA A 289 3.65 7.07 -19.23
C ALA A 289 2.85 6.09 -18.34
N GLU A 290 3.40 5.69 -17.19
CA GLU A 290 2.69 4.96 -16.13
C GLU A 290 1.86 5.89 -15.23
N GLY A 291 1.79 7.19 -15.55
CA GLY A 291 1.01 8.20 -14.83
C GLY A 291 1.65 8.60 -13.50
N ALA A 292 2.92 9.01 -13.47
CA ALA A 292 3.62 9.34 -12.23
C ALA A 292 2.89 10.37 -11.32
N GLN A 293 3.00 10.18 -10.01
CA GLN A 293 2.79 11.21 -9.01
C GLN A 293 4.06 12.07 -8.91
N ILE A 294 3.92 13.38 -9.14
CA ILE A 294 5.05 14.32 -9.15
C ILE A 294 4.81 15.42 -8.11
N GLU A 295 5.73 15.51 -7.15
CA GLU A 295 5.63 16.44 -6.03
C GLU A 295 6.96 17.15 -5.78
N ARG A 296 6.91 18.31 -5.14
CA ARG A 296 8.10 19.06 -4.73
C ARG A 296 8.94 18.19 -3.81
N TRP A 297 10.24 18.13 -4.10
CA TRP A 297 11.19 17.54 -3.18
C TRP A 297 11.42 18.49 -2.00
N MET A 298 10.68 18.24 -0.92
CA MET A 298 10.77 18.98 0.33
C MET A 298 12.04 18.61 1.12
N ALA A 299 12.66 19.62 1.76
CA ALA A 299 13.76 19.41 2.69
C ALA A 299 13.23 18.78 3.98
N LYS A 300 13.66 17.55 4.26
CA LYS A 300 13.32 16.83 5.49
C LYS A 300 14.16 17.34 6.65
N ALA A 301 13.64 17.23 7.87
CA ALA A 301 14.43 17.33 9.08
C ALA A 301 15.58 16.29 9.06
N SER A 302 16.67 16.62 9.74
CA SER A 302 17.88 15.81 9.76
C SER A 302 18.26 15.42 11.18
N LEU A 303 18.86 14.25 11.30
CA LEU A 303 19.54 13.74 12.49
C LEU A 303 20.99 13.45 12.10
N GLY A 304 21.92 14.29 12.56
CA GLY A 304 23.31 14.25 12.09
C GLY A 304 23.39 14.51 10.58
N SER A 305 24.04 13.61 9.84
CA SER A 305 24.13 13.68 8.38
C SER A 305 22.94 13.04 7.64
N SER A 306 22.05 12.35 8.36
CA SER A 306 20.90 11.65 7.79
C SER A 306 19.67 12.54 7.76
N VAL A 307 18.86 12.41 6.72
CA VAL A 307 17.46 12.88 6.74
C VAL A 307 16.55 11.79 7.28
N PHE A 308 15.37 12.15 7.77
CA PHE A 308 14.38 11.17 8.21
C PHE A 308 12.94 11.53 7.87
N ASP A 309 12.10 10.50 7.88
CA ASP A 309 10.66 10.62 8.08
C ASP A 309 10.19 9.61 9.13
N ILE A 310 8.91 9.67 9.50
CA ILE A 310 8.30 8.81 10.51
C ILE A 310 7.22 7.97 9.85
N ARG A 311 7.29 6.65 10.02
CA ARG A 311 6.17 5.75 9.76
C ARG A 311 5.35 5.65 11.05
N GLN A 312 4.15 6.21 11.05
CA GLN A 312 3.19 6.16 12.16
C GLN A 312 2.05 5.20 11.81
N LEU A 313 1.84 4.16 12.63
CA LEU A 313 0.64 3.33 12.54
C LEU A 313 -0.51 4.05 13.25
N VAL A 314 -1.64 4.18 12.55
CA VAL A 314 -2.91 4.60 13.14
C VAL A 314 -3.87 3.41 13.04
N ALA A 315 -4.56 3.10 14.14
CA ALA A 315 -5.55 2.02 14.21
C ALA A 315 -6.68 2.42 15.17
N GLY A 316 -7.94 2.23 14.76
CA GLY A 316 -9.10 2.56 15.59
C GLY A 316 -9.11 4.01 16.11
N GLY A 317 -8.72 4.95 15.25
CA GLY A 317 -8.61 6.39 15.59
C GLY A 317 -7.41 6.76 16.47
N GLN A 318 -6.58 5.79 16.88
CA GLN A 318 -5.45 6.02 17.77
C GLN A 318 -4.11 5.92 17.02
N ALA A 319 -3.18 6.82 17.33
CA ALA A 319 -1.81 6.74 16.84
C ALA A 319 -0.98 5.88 17.81
N GLY A 320 -0.54 4.72 17.35
CA GLY A 320 0.21 3.75 18.16
C GLY A 320 1.69 3.72 17.80
N HIS A 321 2.14 2.60 17.24
CA HIS A 321 3.54 2.36 16.86
C HIS A 321 4.08 3.41 15.90
N ALA A 322 5.31 3.86 16.15
CA ALA A 322 6.02 4.78 15.28
C ALA A 322 7.47 4.33 15.11
N VAL A 323 8.02 4.55 13.92
CA VAL A 323 9.45 4.32 13.63
C VAL A 323 10.00 5.45 12.79
N VAL A 324 11.15 5.99 13.21
CA VAL A 324 11.93 6.97 12.46
C VAL A 324 12.78 6.21 11.45
N ARG A 325 12.71 6.60 10.18
CA ARG A 325 13.44 5.96 9.09
C ARG A 325 14.51 6.92 8.59
N LEU A 326 15.77 6.58 8.84
CA LEU A 326 16.90 7.43 8.47
C LEU A 326 17.33 7.15 7.02
N SER A 327 17.99 8.11 6.38
CA SER A 327 18.64 7.88 5.09
C SER A 327 19.76 8.89 4.86
N GLN A 328 20.87 8.41 4.29
CA GLN A 328 21.93 9.27 3.74
C GLN A 328 21.56 9.81 2.35
N THR A 329 20.42 9.38 1.80
CA THR A 329 19.88 9.85 0.52
C THR A 329 18.50 10.46 0.74
N PRO A 330 17.91 11.10 -0.28
CA PRO A 330 16.59 11.72 -0.13
C PRO A 330 15.43 10.73 0.10
N ILE A 331 15.65 9.44 -0.18
CA ILE A 331 14.64 8.37 -0.14
C ILE A 331 14.79 7.56 1.17
N THR A 332 13.72 7.45 1.95
CA THR A 332 13.68 6.96 3.34
C THR A 332 12.85 5.68 3.53
N ASN A 333 12.28 5.11 2.46
CA ASN A 333 11.34 3.98 2.54
C ASN A 333 11.89 2.77 3.34
N LEU A 334 10.99 2.09 4.07
CA LEU A 334 11.33 0.94 4.93
C LEU A 334 12.08 -0.21 4.24
N HIS A 335 11.84 -0.40 2.95
CA HIS A 335 12.35 -1.56 2.19
C HIS A 335 13.83 -1.44 1.82
N LEU A 336 14.42 -0.25 1.97
CA LEU A 336 15.83 0.02 1.66
C LEU A 336 16.80 -0.50 2.73
N ARG A 337 16.30 -1.19 3.77
CA ARG A 337 17.08 -1.66 4.92
C ARG A 337 17.87 -0.54 5.61
N ASN A 338 17.39 0.68 5.48
CA ASN A 338 17.91 1.84 6.18
C ASN A 338 17.83 1.64 7.70
N GLU A 339 18.68 2.37 8.41
CA GLU A 339 18.64 2.46 9.85
C GLU A 339 17.28 2.97 10.34
N ARG A 340 16.83 2.39 11.45
CA ARG A 340 15.53 2.66 12.05
C ARG A 340 15.74 2.91 13.53
N LEU A 341 15.11 3.97 14.03
CA LEU A 341 15.12 4.33 15.43
C LEU A 341 13.69 4.45 15.94
N LEU A 342 13.50 4.19 17.23
CA LEU A 342 12.32 4.66 17.93
C LEU A 342 12.34 6.20 17.99
N PRO A 343 11.19 6.87 18.01
CA PRO A 343 11.14 8.33 18.12
C PRO A 343 11.97 8.91 19.28
N ALA A 344 11.95 8.26 20.44
CA ALA A 344 12.73 8.67 21.60
C ALA A 344 14.25 8.54 21.36
N GLU A 345 14.69 7.48 20.68
CA GLU A 345 16.11 7.28 20.31
C GLU A 345 16.57 8.31 19.28
N ALA A 346 15.67 8.75 18.41
CA ALA A 346 15.92 9.82 17.45
C ALA A 346 15.88 11.23 18.08
N GLY A 347 15.57 11.35 19.38
CA GLY A 347 15.48 12.61 20.09
C GLY A 347 14.25 13.46 19.74
N LEU A 348 13.18 12.85 19.22
CA LEU A 348 11.94 13.58 18.93
C LEU A 348 11.24 13.96 20.24
N ASP A 349 10.98 15.26 20.42
CA ASP A 349 10.26 15.77 21.59
C ASP A 349 8.74 15.53 21.50
N GLY A 350 8.04 15.81 22.59
CA GLY A 350 6.59 15.63 22.68
C GLY A 350 5.80 16.47 21.66
N GLN A 351 6.26 17.69 21.36
CA GLN A 351 5.59 18.58 20.41
C GLN A 351 5.75 18.08 18.98
N GLN A 352 6.95 17.62 18.61
CA GLN A 352 7.24 17.02 17.32
C GLN A 352 6.41 15.75 17.12
N MET A 353 6.33 14.89 18.14
CA MET A 353 5.52 13.68 18.09
C MET A 353 4.02 13.99 18.01
N GLU A 354 3.52 14.97 18.76
CA GLU A 354 2.12 15.39 18.68
C GLU A 354 1.76 15.88 17.26
N ARG A 355 2.65 16.64 16.62
CA ARG A 355 2.47 17.08 15.22
C ARG A 355 2.39 15.90 14.26
N VAL A 356 3.30 14.93 14.38
CA VAL A 356 3.32 13.71 13.55
C VAL A 356 2.03 12.91 13.74
N GLN A 357 1.63 12.66 14.99
CA GLN A 357 0.43 11.91 15.32
C GLN A 357 -0.83 12.63 14.86
N THR A 358 -0.89 13.95 14.96
CA THR A 358 -2.02 14.75 14.49
C THR A 358 -2.17 14.66 12.97
N ALA A 359 -1.07 14.83 12.23
CA ALA A 359 -1.08 14.67 10.77
C ALA A 359 -1.47 13.25 10.34
N ALA A 360 -0.96 12.23 11.03
CA ALA A 360 -1.28 10.83 10.73
C ALA A 360 -2.75 10.50 11.01
N LYS A 361 -3.30 10.96 12.15
CA LYS A 361 -4.72 10.78 12.47
C LYS A 361 -5.62 11.52 11.47
N ALA A 362 -5.26 12.74 11.07
CA ALA A 362 -6.00 13.48 10.05
C ALA A 362 -6.01 12.76 8.70
N ALA A 363 -4.87 12.16 8.30
CA ALA A 363 -4.80 11.32 7.10
C ALA A 363 -5.71 10.09 7.21
N MET A 364 -5.73 9.42 8.36
CA MET A 364 -6.59 8.26 8.57
C MET A 364 -8.09 8.65 8.56
N ALA A 365 -8.45 9.77 9.19
CA ALA A 365 -9.82 10.28 9.22
C ALA A 365 -10.36 10.69 7.83
N ALA A 366 -9.49 10.91 6.85
CA ALA A 366 -9.91 11.09 5.46
C ALA A 366 -10.48 9.79 4.84
N PHE A 367 -10.26 8.62 5.45
CA PHE A 367 -10.74 7.32 4.99
C PHE A 367 -11.71 6.70 6.02
N PRO A 368 -12.95 7.23 6.13
CA PRO A 368 -13.88 6.89 7.19
C PRO A 368 -14.49 5.49 7.08
N ASN A 369 -14.16 4.71 6.03
CA ASN A 369 -14.54 3.30 5.91
C ASN A 369 -13.34 2.37 6.14
N SER A 370 -12.22 2.91 6.63
CA SER A 370 -11.02 2.16 6.96
C SER A 370 -10.65 2.33 8.42
N TRP A 371 -9.98 1.33 8.98
CA TRP A 371 -9.72 1.26 10.43
C TRP A 371 -8.24 1.40 10.77
N SER A 372 -7.33 0.95 9.91
CA SER A 372 -5.89 1.14 10.14
C SER A 372 -5.08 1.40 8.87
N ALA A 373 -4.02 2.19 9.02
CA ALA A 373 -3.03 2.40 7.99
C ALA A 373 -1.68 2.83 8.60
N GLY A 374 -0.59 2.50 7.92
CA GLY A 374 0.72 3.07 8.21
C GLY A 374 0.91 4.35 7.39
N ILE A 375 1.04 5.48 8.06
CA ILE A 375 1.18 6.80 7.47
C ILE A 375 2.65 7.21 7.49
N ASP A 376 3.18 7.61 6.32
CA ASP A 376 4.49 8.24 6.24
C ASP A 376 4.35 9.74 6.44
N VAL A 377 4.94 10.27 7.50
CA VAL A 377 4.91 11.70 7.83
C VAL A 377 6.34 12.23 7.86
N MET A 378 6.61 13.29 7.10
CA MET A 378 7.86 14.03 7.25
C MET A 378 7.66 15.27 8.10
N LEU A 379 8.72 15.65 8.82
CA LEU A 379 8.90 17.00 9.35
C LEU A 379 9.81 17.78 8.40
N SER A 380 9.47 19.03 8.10
CA SER A 380 10.35 19.92 7.33
C SER A 380 11.53 20.38 8.17
N SER A 381 12.66 20.70 7.52
CA SER A 381 13.75 21.41 8.19
C SER A 381 13.37 22.86 8.53
N GLY A 382 14.09 23.47 9.47
CA GLY A 382 13.91 24.87 9.88
C GLY A 382 13.57 25.04 11.37
N THR A 383 13.44 26.29 11.81
CA THR A 383 13.11 26.65 13.21
C THR A 383 11.66 26.35 13.58
N GLU A 384 10.77 26.28 12.59
CA GLU A 384 9.36 25.88 12.77
C GLU A 384 9.01 24.72 11.83
N PRO A 385 9.33 23.47 12.21
CA PRO A 385 9.03 22.29 11.40
C PRO A 385 7.53 22.12 11.16
N ARG A 386 7.15 21.90 9.90
CA ARG A 386 5.80 21.51 9.48
C ARG A 386 5.75 20.02 9.19
N SER A 387 4.59 19.40 9.43
CA SER A 387 4.34 18.00 9.13
C SER A 387 3.65 17.83 7.78
N TYR A 388 4.16 16.94 6.92
CA TYR A 388 3.54 16.61 5.64
C TYR A 388 3.35 15.10 5.53
N VAL A 389 2.17 14.68 5.05
CA VAL A 389 1.87 13.28 4.77
C VAL A 389 2.41 12.91 3.39
N LEU A 390 3.32 11.94 3.36
CA LEU A 390 4.04 11.51 2.16
C LEU A 390 3.38 10.33 1.43
N ASP A 391 2.78 9.42 2.19
CA ASP A 391 2.19 8.17 1.69
C ASP A 391 1.25 7.57 2.76
N VAL A 392 0.20 6.88 2.31
CA VAL A 392 -0.74 6.14 3.18
C VAL A 392 -0.70 4.69 2.76
N ASN A 393 -0.28 3.80 3.65
CA ASN A 393 -0.15 2.38 3.36
C ASN A 393 -1.24 1.58 4.11
N PRO A 394 -2.24 1.00 3.41
CA PRO A 394 -3.33 0.25 4.04
C PRO A 394 -2.88 -1.06 4.73
N PHE A 395 -1.62 -1.47 4.53
CA PHE A 395 -1.00 -2.68 5.07
C PHE A 395 0.29 -2.34 5.85
N GLY A 396 0.34 -1.13 6.41
CA GLY A 396 1.52 -0.52 7.02
C GLY A 396 1.82 -0.94 8.46
N ASP A 397 1.14 -1.97 8.94
CA ASP A 397 1.17 -2.55 10.28
C ASP A 397 2.32 -3.54 10.52
N LEU A 398 3.07 -3.91 9.48
CA LEU A 398 4.30 -4.69 9.64
C LEU A 398 5.48 -3.80 10.09
N LEU A 399 5.56 -3.52 11.38
CA LEU A 399 6.68 -2.81 12.01
C LEU A 399 7.48 -3.74 12.93
N TYR A 400 8.68 -4.09 12.50
CA TYR A 400 9.53 -5.03 13.24
C TYR A 400 10.07 -4.42 14.52
N ARG A 401 9.94 -5.16 15.63
CA ARG A 401 10.58 -4.86 16.92
C ARG A 401 10.20 -3.48 17.50
N VAL A 402 9.10 -2.90 17.02
CA VAL A 402 8.51 -1.70 17.60
C VAL A 402 7.40 -2.15 18.55
N GLN A 403 7.40 -1.63 19.76
CA GLN A 403 6.35 -1.86 20.74
C GLN A 403 5.60 -0.56 21.03
N HIS A 404 4.32 -0.69 21.36
CA HIS A 404 3.48 0.38 21.89
C HIS A 404 2.73 -0.18 23.08
N ASN A 405 2.88 0.44 24.26
CA ASN A 405 2.33 -0.07 25.52
C ASN A 405 2.68 -1.54 25.81
N GLY A 406 3.91 -1.95 25.47
CA GLY A 406 4.40 -3.32 25.66
C GLY A 406 3.91 -4.34 24.62
N LEU A 407 3.11 -3.93 23.62
CA LEU A 407 2.53 -4.81 22.61
C LEU A 407 3.18 -4.59 21.24
N GLY A 408 3.34 -5.67 20.46
CA GLY A 408 3.60 -5.58 19.03
C GLY A 408 2.40 -5.02 18.25
N THR A 409 2.59 -4.71 16.97
CA THR A 409 1.54 -4.08 16.14
C THR A 409 0.26 -4.89 16.07
N TYR A 410 0.34 -6.17 15.70
CA TYR A 410 -0.85 -7.03 15.58
C TYR A 410 -1.50 -7.32 16.94
N GLU A 411 -0.72 -7.45 18.02
CA GLU A 411 -1.27 -7.66 19.36
C GLU A 411 -2.08 -6.44 19.80
N TRP A 412 -1.54 -5.24 19.58
CA TRP A 412 -2.23 -4.00 19.88
C TRP A 412 -3.49 -3.82 19.04
N GLU A 413 -3.45 -4.08 17.73
CA GLU A 413 -4.64 -4.04 16.88
C GLU A 413 -5.73 -5.01 17.38
N MET A 414 -5.35 -6.25 17.72
CA MET A 414 -6.30 -7.23 18.25
C MET A 414 -6.84 -6.84 19.64
N GLU A 415 -6.02 -6.20 20.48
CA GLU A 415 -6.47 -5.71 21.78
C GLU A 415 -7.48 -4.55 21.63
N LEU A 416 -7.24 -3.63 20.69
CA LEU A 416 -8.19 -2.56 20.36
C LEU A 416 -9.54 -3.12 19.88
N LEU A 417 -9.51 -4.13 18.99
CA LEU A 417 -10.72 -4.80 18.50
C LEU A 417 -11.52 -5.49 19.63
N ARG A 418 -10.88 -5.87 20.73
CA ARG A 418 -11.56 -6.47 21.90
C ARG A 418 -12.17 -5.43 22.84
N LYS A 419 -11.54 -4.26 22.99
CA LYS A 419 -11.85 -3.27 24.04
C LYS A 419 -13.02 -2.34 23.69
N GLY A 420 -13.44 -2.24 22.44
CA GLY A 420 -14.52 -1.34 22.04
C GLY A 420 -15.25 -1.78 20.78
N PRO A 421 -16.39 -1.15 20.46
CA PRO A 421 -17.08 -1.41 19.20
C PRO A 421 -16.14 -1.10 18.03
N TYR A 422 -16.08 -2.01 17.05
CA TYR A 422 -15.38 -1.76 15.80
C TYR A 422 -16.09 -0.60 15.07
N ASN A 423 -15.50 0.59 15.14
CA ASN A 423 -15.93 1.80 14.46
C ASN A 423 -14.80 2.24 13.53
N HIS A 424 -15.12 2.59 12.28
CA HIS A 424 -14.14 3.14 11.35
C HIS A 424 -13.68 4.55 11.77
N ALA A 425 -12.59 5.01 11.16
CA ALA A 425 -11.87 6.24 11.54
C ALA A 425 -12.69 7.52 11.45
#